data_AF-A0AA87AT30-F1
#
_entry.id   AF-A0AA87AT30-F1
#
_cell.length_a   1.000
_cell.length_b   1.000
_cell.length_c   1.000
_cell.angle_alpha   90.00
_cell.angle_beta   90.00
_cell.angle_gamma   90.00
#
_symmetry.space_group_name_H-M   'P 1'
#
loop_
_entity.id
_entity.type
_entity.pdbx_description
1 polymer ?
#
loop_
_entity_poly.entity_id
_entity_poly.type
_entity_poly.pdbx_seq_one_letter_code
_entity_poly.pdbx_strand_id
1 'polypeptide(L)'
;EAKKKADASKEAIDNATTNAEVDQAKDNGTTEVKAVNPQPVAKTEAKKAIDDALKAKNDEIGARTDLTDEEKLRLKKKLKPKQMQQNKQLIKRQQMLTLKMQKLLG
;
A
#
# COMPACT_ATOMS: atom_id res chain seq x y z
N GLU A 1 4.23 -6.71 -12.17
CA GLU A 1 5.36 -5.80 -12.47
C GLU A 1 6.58 -6.05 -11.61
N ALA A 2 6.79 -5.39 -10.45
CA ALA A 2 8.06 -5.52 -9.74
C ALA A 2 8.44 -6.95 -9.32
N LYS A 3 7.48 -7.77 -8.89
CA LYS A 3 7.71 -9.19 -8.59
C LYS A 3 8.13 -9.97 -9.84
N LYS A 4 7.43 -9.77 -10.95
CA LYS A 4 7.71 -10.45 -12.23
C LYS A 4 9.12 -10.10 -12.75
N LYS A 5 9.55 -8.85 -12.60
CA LYS A 5 10.91 -8.42 -12.94
C LYS A 5 11.96 -9.01 -12.00
N ALA A 6 11.67 -9.06 -10.70
CA ALA A 6 12.54 -9.71 -9.72
C ALA A 6 12.72 -11.22 -10.02
N ASP A 7 11.62 -11.91 -10.34
CA ASP A 7 11.63 -13.33 -10.68
C ASP A 7 12.44 -13.58 -11.97
N ALA A 8 12.28 -12.72 -12.99
CA ALA A 8 13.06 -12.81 -14.24
C ALA A 8 14.56 -12.55 -14.03
N SER A 9 14.93 -11.59 -13.17
CA SER A 9 16.35 -11.37 -12.83
C SER A 9 16.95 -12.54 -12.06
N LYS A 10 16.17 -13.18 -11.19
CA LYS A 10 16.61 -14.38 -10.48
C LYS A 10 16.85 -15.53 -11.44
N GLU A 11 15.95 -15.74 -12.39
CA GLU A 11 16.12 -16.74 -13.45
C GLU A 11 17.34 -16.47 -14.34
N ALA A 12 17.65 -15.21 -14.63
CA ALA A 12 18.88 -14.83 -15.35
C ALA A 12 20.16 -15.12 -14.54
N ILE A 13 20.13 -14.91 -13.21
CA ILE A 13 21.25 -15.25 -12.32
C ILE A 13 21.43 -16.78 -12.22
N ASP A 14 20.34 -17.54 -12.09
CA ASP A 14 20.38 -19.00 -11.96
C ASP A 14 20.92 -19.69 -13.24
N ASN A 15 20.75 -19.07 -14.41
CA ASN A 15 21.24 -19.56 -15.70
C ASN A 15 22.65 -19.04 -16.08
N ALA A 16 23.21 -18.09 -15.31
CA ALA A 16 24.53 -17.53 -15.60
C ALA A 16 25.63 -18.60 -15.37
N THR A 17 26.58 -18.69 -16.30
CA THR A 17 27.66 -19.69 -16.24
C THR A 17 28.99 -19.10 -15.79
N THR A 18 29.06 -17.76 -15.72
CA THR A 18 30.24 -17.00 -15.31
C THR A 18 29.89 -15.93 -14.28
N ASN A 19 30.86 -15.54 -13.47
CA ASN A 19 30.67 -14.46 -12.48
C ASN A 19 30.31 -13.12 -13.13
N ALA A 20 30.86 -12.83 -14.31
CA ALA A 20 30.56 -11.60 -15.04
C ALA A 20 29.08 -11.52 -15.45
N GLU A 21 28.48 -12.64 -15.87
CA GLU A 21 27.06 -12.73 -16.19
C GLU A 21 26.19 -12.57 -14.94
N VAL A 22 26.60 -13.11 -13.80
CA VAL A 22 25.91 -12.93 -12.51
C VAL A 22 25.89 -11.45 -12.11
N ASP A 23 27.02 -10.76 -12.22
CA ASP A 23 27.12 -9.34 -11.87
C ASP A 23 26.24 -8.49 -12.80
N GLN A 24 26.28 -8.76 -14.11
CA GLN A 24 25.43 -8.07 -15.08
C GLN A 24 23.92 -8.32 -14.82
N ALA A 25 23.53 -9.55 -14.49
CA ALA A 25 22.15 -9.90 -14.18
C ALA A 25 21.67 -9.21 -12.89
N LYS A 26 22.53 -9.07 -11.87
CA LYS A 26 22.25 -8.30 -10.65
C LYS A 26 22.02 -6.82 -10.94
N ASP A 27 22.89 -6.20 -11.73
CA ASP A 27 22.81 -4.77 -12.04
C ASP A 27 21.56 -4.45 -12.86
N ASN A 28 21.29 -5.27 -13.88
CA ASN A 28 20.09 -5.16 -14.70
C ASN A 28 18.82 -5.36 -13.86
N GLY A 29 18.77 -6.42 -13.05
CA GLY A 29 17.60 -6.69 -12.21
C GLY A 29 17.33 -5.62 -11.17
N THR A 30 18.39 -5.09 -10.56
CA THR A 30 18.29 -3.96 -9.62
C THR A 30 17.72 -2.73 -10.32
N THR A 31 18.20 -2.42 -11.52
CA THR A 31 17.75 -1.28 -12.33
C THR A 31 16.29 -1.45 -12.73
N GLU A 32 15.94 -2.62 -13.26
CA GLU A 32 14.61 -2.93 -13.76
C GLU A 32 13.54 -2.92 -12.67
N VAL A 33 13.88 -3.40 -11.47
CA VAL A 33 12.96 -3.42 -10.34
C VAL A 33 12.86 -2.05 -9.67
N LYS A 34 13.94 -1.28 -9.58
CA LYS A 34 13.89 0.14 -9.16
C LYS A 34 13.09 0.99 -10.12
N ALA A 35 13.16 0.70 -11.43
CA ALA A 35 12.37 1.36 -12.45
C ALA A 35 10.86 1.05 -12.33
N VAL A 36 10.48 0.02 -11.56
CA VAL A 36 9.08 -0.10 -11.14
C VAL A 36 8.81 0.94 -10.07
N ASN A 37 8.32 2.08 -10.52
CA ASN A 37 7.70 3.08 -9.67
C ASN A 37 6.26 2.61 -9.39
N PRO A 38 5.94 2.02 -8.22
CA PRO A 38 4.56 1.72 -7.89
C PRO A 38 3.84 3.07 -7.72
N GLN A 39 3.21 3.55 -8.80
CA GLN A 39 2.28 4.65 -8.67
C GLN A 39 1.26 4.26 -7.59
N PRO A 40 0.94 5.16 -6.65
CA PRO A 40 0.12 4.86 -5.48
C PRO A 40 -1.38 4.71 -5.83
N VAL A 41 -1.74 4.23 -7.02
CA VAL A 41 -3.12 4.14 -7.52
C VAL A 41 -4.01 3.36 -6.55
N ALA A 42 -3.52 2.22 -6.06
CA ALA A 42 -4.21 1.43 -5.04
C ALA A 42 -4.36 2.17 -3.69
N LYS A 43 -3.48 3.12 -3.36
CA LYS A 43 -3.61 3.94 -2.13
C LYS A 43 -4.67 5.02 -2.27
N THR A 44 -4.74 5.67 -3.44
CA THR A 44 -5.76 6.68 -3.71
C THR A 44 -7.15 6.06 -3.69
N GLU A 45 -7.32 4.90 -4.32
CA GLU A 45 -8.59 4.16 -4.30
C GLU A 45 -8.94 3.64 -2.90
N ALA A 46 -7.99 3.05 -2.17
CA ALA A 46 -8.23 2.60 -0.81
C ALA A 46 -8.56 3.74 0.15
N LYS A 47 -7.87 4.88 0.07
CA LYS A 47 -8.21 6.08 0.87
C LYS A 47 -9.61 6.58 0.53
N LYS A 48 -9.94 6.68 -0.77
CA LYS A 48 -11.25 7.09 -1.24
C LYS A 48 -12.35 6.16 -0.71
N ALA A 49 -12.16 4.85 -0.78
CA ALA A 49 -13.11 3.87 -0.28
C ALA A 49 -13.36 4.01 1.23
N ILE A 50 -12.31 4.29 2.03
CA ILE A 50 -12.49 4.51 3.46
C ILE A 50 -13.17 5.87 3.73
N ASP A 51 -12.85 6.92 2.97
CA ASP A 51 -13.51 8.22 3.11
C ASP A 51 -15.00 8.15 2.73
N ASP A 52 -15.34 7.42 1.67
CA ASP A 52 -16.73 7.15 1.24
C ASP A 52 -17.48 6.35 2.33
N ALA A 53 -16.85 5.31 2.89
CA ALA A 53 -17.42 4.53 3.99
C ALA A 53 -17.62 5.36 5.26
N LEU A 54 -16.71 6.30 5.57
CA LEU A 54 -16.85 7.22 6.69
C LEU A 54 -18.01 8.19 6.47
N LYS A 55 -18.15 8.73 5.26
CA LYS A 55 -19.26 9.60 4.90
C LYS A 55 -20.60 8.89 5.10
N ALA A 56 -20.74 7.67 4.56
CA ALA A 56 -21.95 6.87 4.72
C ALA A 56 -22.30 6.63 6.19
N LYS A 57 -21.31 6.29 7.05
CA LYS A 57 -21.54 6.13 8.49
C LYS A 57 -21.93 7.43 9.20
N ASN A 58 -21.37 8.57 8.79
CA ASN A 58 -21.75 9.87 9.35
C ASN A 58 -23.17 10.28 8.96
N ASP A 59 -23.60 9.95 7.75
CA ASP A 59 -24.95 10.20 7.24
C ASP A 59 -25.97 9.32 7.97
N GLU A 60 -25.66 8.02 8.14
CA GLU A 60 -26.44 7.08 8.95
C GLU A 60 -26.61 7.56 10.40
N ILE A 61 -25.53 8.02 11.03
CA ILE A 61 -25.59 8.62 12.39
C ILE A 61 -26.44 9.90 12.39
N GLY A 62 -26.38 10.70 11.31
CA GLY A 62 -27.18 11.92 11.19
C GLY A 62 -28.68 11.64 11.14
N ALA A 63 -29.08 10.60 10.40
CA ALA A 63 -30.46 10.21 10.19
C ALA A 63 -31.13 9.53 11.39
N ARG A 64 -30.35 9.04 12.37
CA ARG A 64 -30.88 8.42 13.60
C ARG A 64 -31.74 9.42 14.40
N THR A 65 -33.02 9.12 14.58
CA THR A 65 -33.94 9.97 15.37
C THR A 65 -33.96 9.63 16.85
N ASP A 66 -33.36 8.50 17.23
CA ASP A 66 -33.27 8.00 18.60
C ASP A 66 -32.04 8.54 19.37
N LEU A 67 -31.24 9.41 18.74
CA LEU A 67 -30.04 10.02 19.32
C LEU A 67 -30.18 11.53 19.43
N THR A 68 -29.64 12.09 20.51
CA THR A 68 -29.48 13.54 20.63
C THR A 68 -28.35 14.05 19.72
N ASP A 69 -28.36 15.34 19.41
CA ASP A 69 -27.31 15.94 18.59
C ASP A 69 -25.91 15.82 19.23
N GLU A 70 -25.85 15.85 20.55
CA GLU A 70 -24.61 15.66 21.32
C GLU A 70 -24.07 14.24 21.18
N GLU A 71 -24.95 13.22 21.23
CA GLU A 71 -24.58 11.82 21.02
C GLU A 71 -24.11 11.57 19.60
N LYS A 72 -24.81 12.12 18.60
CA LYS A 72 -24.40 12.08 17.19
C LYS A 72 -23.03 12.71 16.99
N LEU A 73 -22.80 13.90 17.57
CA LEU A 73 -21.52 14.58 17.48
C LEU A 73 -20.40 13.77 18.13
N ARG A 74 -20.65 13.15 19.30
CA ARG A 74 -19.69 12.29 19.98
C ARG A 74 -19.33 11.06 19.15
N LEU A 75 -20.31 10.45 18.49
CA LEU A 75 -20.10 9.30 17.60
C LEU A 75 -19.29 9.68 16.36
N LYS A 76 -19.65 10.79 15.69
CA LYS A 76 -18.89 11.32 14.54
C LYS A 76 -17.44 11.68 14.91
N LYS A 77 -17.23 12.28 16.09
CA LYS A 77 -15.88 12.56 16.63
C LYS A 77 -15.08 11.29 16.91
N LYS A 78 -15.71 10.18 17.34
CA LYS A 78 -15.04 8.89 17.54
C LYS A 78 -14.66 8.18 16.24
N LEU A 79 -15.38 8.43 15.13
CA LEU A 79 -15.09 7.82 13.83
C LEU A 79 -13.85 8.43 13.14
N LYS A 80 -13.66 9.76 13.23
CA LYS A 80 -12.50 10.46 12.64
C LYS A 80 -11.12 9.91 13.06
N PRO A 81 -10.81 9.66 14.35
CA PRO A 81 -9.51 9.12 14.73
C PRO A 81 -9.32 7.68 14.27
N LYS A 82 -10.40 6.87 14.22
CA LYS A 82 -10.35 5.50 13.66
C LYS A 82 -10.03 5.53 12.16
N GLN A 83 -10.62 6.47 11.42
CA GLN A 83 -10.31 6.73 10.00
C GLN A 83 -8.82 7.02 9.80
N MET A 84 -8.29 8.00 10.55
CA MET A 84 -6.89 8.40 10.46
C MET A 84 -5.95 7.24 10.80
N GLN A 85 -6.31 6.42 11.80
CA GLN A 85 -5.54 5.25 12.19
C GLN A 85 -5.53 4.18 11.09
N GLN A 86 -6.66 3.92 10.44
CA GLN A 86 -6.76 2.97 9.33
C GLN A 86 -5.95 3.45 8.11
N ASN A 87 -6.02 4.74 7.78
CA ASN A 87 -5.18 5.35 6.74
C ASN A 87 -3.69 5.28 7.08
N LYS A 88 -3.32 5.48 8.35
CA LYS A 88 -1.93 5.33 8.82
C LYS A 88 -1.46 3.87 8.71
N GLN A 89 -2.30 2.90 9.04
CA GLN A 89 -1.97 1.48 8.89
C GLN A 89 -1.80 1.08 7.42
N LEU A 90 -2.64 1.59 6.50
CA LEU A 90 -2.48 1.37 5.06
C LEU A 90 -1.13 1.89 4.54
N ILE A 91 -0.73 3.10 4.96
CA ILE A 91 0.56 3.67 4.61
C ILE A 91 1.70 2.79 5.14
N LYS A 92 1.62 2.37 6.40
CA LYS A 92 2.64 1.51 7.03
C LYS A 92 2.75 0.15 6.35
N ARG A 93 1.62 -0.49 6.01
CA ARG A 93 1.58 -1.76 5.27
C ARG A 93 2.25 -1.63 3.90
N GLN A 94 2.01 -0.54 3.18
CA GLN A 94 2.69 -0.32 1.91
C GLN A 94 4.19 -0.13 2.11
N GLN A 95 4.62 0.69 3.06
CA GLN A 95 6.05 0.91 3.33
C GLN A 95 6.76 -0.41 3.65
N MET A 96 6.11 -1.28 4.44
CA MET A 96 6.63 -2.63 4.69
C MET A 96 6.68 -3.50 3.43
N LEU A 97 5.66 -3.43 2.56
CA LEU A 97 5.67 -4.17 1.29
C LEU A 97 6.82 -3.71 0.39
N THR A 98 7.01 -2.40 0.25
CA THR A 98 8.11 -1.80 -0.52
C THR A 98 9.47 -2.18 0.05
N LEU A 99 9.63 -2.15 1.37
CA LEU A 99 10.86 -2.57 2.03
C LEU A 99 11.12 -4.07 1.87
N LYS A 100 10.07 -4.91 1.95
CA LYS A 100 10.17 -6.36 1.74
C LYS A 100 10.61 -6.68 0.30
N MET A 101 10.11 -5.93 -0.67
CA MET A 101 10.54 -6.03 -2.06
C MET A 101 12.01 -5.64 -2.23
N GLN A 102 12.45 -4.53 -1.62
CA GLN A 102 13.86 -4.13 -1.64
C GLN A 102 14.78 -5.20 -1.04
N LYS A 103 14.37 -5.85 0.04
CA LYS A 103 15.15 -6.92 0.69
C LYS A 103 15.17 -8.24 -0.09
N LEU A 104 14.20 -8.50 -0.96
CA LEU A 104 14.21 -9.70 -1.81
C LEU A 104 15.15 -9.56 -3.01
N LEU A 105 15.65 -8.34 -3.26
CA LEU A 105 16.45 -7.99 -4.43
C LEU A 105 17.94 -7.77 -4.11
N GLY A 106 18.31 -7.71 -2.83
CA GLY A 106 19.70 -7.58 -2.36
C GLY A 106 20.15 -8.85 -1.69
#